data_AF-A0A7X3ZHK7-F1
#
_entry.id   AF-A0A7X3ZHK7-F1
#
_cell.length_a   1.000
_cell.length_b   1.000
_cell.length_c   1.000
_cell.angle_alpha   90.00
_cell.angle_beta   90.00
_cell.angle_gamma   90.00
#
_symmetry.space_group_name_H-M   'P 1'
#
loop_
_entity.id
_entity.type
_entity.pdbx_description
1 polymer ?
#
loop_
_entity_poly.entity_id
_entity_poly.type
_entity_poly.pdbx_seq_one_letter_code
_entity_poly.pdbx_strand_id
1 'polypeptide(L)'
;MKVIIAPFGGLIGAVLGGILWAKIIQWTGSNWGFVAVGIGVLAGIGMLLTCSRAIDPHETRHWIMVSIGAALFAIMGIFVGKYLDVRWNAITQMTEQIIAEEPLLSEEAATSIAETQYSGSSKWELIKERMHWFDLIFAAIAVFAAFYITLNKRLRTIFAQID
;
A
#
# COMPACT_ATOMS: atom_id res chain seq x y z
N MET A 1 -6.42 -28.15 -8.08
CA MET A 1 -5.52 -27.36 -7.21
C MET A 1 -4.99 -26.06 -7.82
N LYS A 2 -5.24 -25.74 -9.12
CA LYS A 2 -4.75 -24.50 -9.77
C LYS A 2 -5.55 -23.23 -9.42
N VAL A 3 -6.80 -23.36 -9.01
CA VAL A 3 -7.72 -22.22 -8.77
C VAL A 3 -7.40 -21.47 -7.46
N ILE A 4 -6.82 -22.15 -6.46
CA ILE A 4 -6.53 -21.57 -5.13
C ILE A 4 -5.21 -20.76 -5.14
N ILE A 5 -4.30 -21.05 -6.07
CA ILE A 5 -3.01 -20.34 -6.22
C ILE A 5 -3.21 -19.00 -6.95
N ALA A 6 -4.31 -18.84 -7.69
CA ALA A 6 -4.55 -17.73 -8.59
C ALA A 6 -4.58 -16.32 -7.96
N PRO A 7 -5.01 -16.08 -6.71
CA PRO A 7 -5.01 -14.72 -6.15
C PRO A 7 -3.74 -14.34 -5.36
N PHE A 8 -2.79 -15.27 -5.16
CA PHE A 8 -1.62 -15.00 -4.31
C PHE A 8 -0.66 -13.97 -4.90
N GLY A 9 -0.57 -13.86 -6.23
CA GLY A 9 0.30 -12.87 -6.88
C GLY A 9 -0.09 -11.43 -6.54
N GLY A 10 -1.40 -11.14 -6.54
CA GLY A 10 -1.92 -9.83 -6.17
C GLY A 10 -1.67 -9.48 -4.71
N LEU A 11 -1.86 -10.46 -3.82
CA LEU A 11 -1.58 -10.34 -2.40
C LEU A 11 -0.09 -10.02 -2.14
N ILE A 12 0.82 -10.80 -2.75
CA ILE A 12 2.27 -10.59 -2.61
C ILE A 12 2.66 -9.22 -3.16
N GLY A 13 2.16 -8.85 -4.34
CA GLY A 13 2.41 -7.52 -4.93
C GLY A 13 1.95 -6.38 -4.03
N ALA A 14 0.76 -6.51 -3.42
CA ALA A 14 0.23 -5.51 -2.51
C ALA A 14 1.06 -5.40 -1.22
N VAL A 15 1.44 -6.52 -0.61
CA VAL A 15 2.26 -6.53 0.62
C VAL A 15 3.65 -5.97 0.37
N LEU A 16 4.32 -6.41 -0.70
CA LEU A 16 5.64 -5.87 -1.07
C LEU A 16 5.58 -4.39 -1.41
N GLY A 17 4.53 -3.96 -2.11
CA GLY A 17 4.27 -2.54 -2.38
C GLY A 17 4.11 -1.73 -1.09
N GLY A 18 3.34 -2.23 -0.12
CA GLY A 18 3.17 -1.60 1.20
C GLY A 18 4.48 -1.50 2.00
N ILE A 19 5.28 -2.58 2.01
CA ILE A 19 6.60 -2.59 2.66
C ILE A 19 7.54 -1.57 2.01
N LEU A 20 7.61 -1.56 0.68
CA LEU A 20 8.46 -0.65 -0.07
C LEU A 20 8.06 0.80 0.16
N TRP A 21 6.76 1.09 0.23
CA TRP A 21 6.27 2.43 0.54
C TRP A 21 6.75 2.92 1.91
N ALA A 22 6.58 2.10 2.96
CA ALA A 22 7.05 2.47 4.30
C ALA A 22 8.57 2.67 4.36
N LYS A 23 9.34 1.90 3.57
CA LYS A 23 10.80 2.09 3.43
C LYS A 23 11.17 3.37 2.69
N ILE A 24 10.45 3.72 1.63
CA ILE A 24 10.68 4.98 0.90
C ILE A 24 10.44 6.18 1.82
N ILE A 25 9.38 6.15 2.65
CA ILE A 25 9.14 7.22 3.63
C ILE A 25 10.31 7.30 4.61
N GLN A 26 10.81 6.16 5.10
CA GLN A 26 11.95 6.12 6.01
C GLN A 26 13.21 6.78 5.42
N TRP A 27 13.47 6.59 4.12
CA TRP A 27 14.66 7.16 3.46
C TRP A 27 14.51 8.61 3.03
N THR A 28 13.30 9.02 2.64
CA THR A 28 13.06 10.34 2.06
C THR A 28 12.51 11.36 3.06
N GLY A 29 12.08 10.91 4.25
CA GLY A 29 11.44 11.75 5.26
C GLY A 29 10.10 12.34 4.82
N SER A 30 9.56 11.92 3.67
CA SER A 30 8.44 12.59 3.02
C SER A 30 7.32 11.60 2.70
N ASN A 31 6.09 11.99 3.06
CA ASN A 31 4.89 11.20 2.86
C ASN A 31 4.31 11.46 1.47
N TRP A 32 4.81 10.74 0.46
CA TRP A 32 4.31 10.88 -0.90
C TRP A 32 3.14 9.93 -1.15
N GLY A 33 1.92 10.47 -1.18
CA GLY A 33 0.69 9.70 -1.42
C GLY A 33 0.66 8.96 -2.76
N PHE A 34 1.38 9.43 -3.78
CA PHE A 34 1.40 8.79 -5.11
C PHE A 34 1.96 7.35 -5.10
N VAL A 35 2.76 6.98 -4.09
CA VAL A 35 3.33 5.63 -3.98
C VAL A 35 2.22 4.58 -3.82
N ALA A 36 1.07 4.96 -3.26
CA ALA A 36 -0.11 4.10 -3.19
C ALA A 36 -0.54 3.60 -4.58
N VAL A 37 -0.40 4.42 -5.64
CA VAL A 37 -0.71 4.02 -7.01
C VAL A 37 0.18 2.84 -7.45
N GLY A 38 1.46 2.85 -7.06
CA GLY A 38 2.38 1.75 -7.29
C GLY A 38 1.91 0.44 -6.65
N ILE A 39 1.35 0.50 -5.44
CA ILE A 39 0.76 -0.67 -4.77
C ILE A 39 -0.41 -1.22 -5.59
N GLY A 40 -1.29 -0.36 -6.09
CA GLY A 40 -2.41 -0.75 -6.95
C GLY A 40 -1.96 -1.42 -8.25
N VAL A 41 -0.94 -0.86 -8.90
CA VAL A 41 -0.33 -1.42 -10.12
C VAL A 41 0.28 -2.79 -9.83
N LEU A 42 1.07 -2.94 -8.76
CA LEU A 42 1.68 -4.20 -8.36
C LEU A 42 0.64 -5.27 -8.02
N ALA A 43 -0.43 -4.91 -7.31
CA ALA A 43 -1.53 -5.82 -7.01
C ALA A 43 -2.24 -6.27 -8.29
N GLY A 44 -2.52 -5.35 -9.22
CA GLY A 44 -3.16 -5.65 -10.50
C GLY A 44 -2.31 -6.55 -11.41
N ILE A 45 -1.01 -6.23 -11.57
CA ILE A 45 -0.06 -7.04 -12.35
C ILE A 45 0.14 -8.41 -11.69
N GLY A 46 0.30 -8.44 -10.37
CA GLY A 46 0.42 -9.68 -9.60
C GLY A 46 -0.77 -10.60 -9.82
N MET A 47 -2.01 -10.06 -9.79
CA MET A 47 -3.21 -10.82 -10.11
C MET A 47 -3.22 -11.30 -11.57
N LEU A 48 -2.83 -10.46 -12.53
CA LEU A 48 -2.78 -10.87 -13.94
C LEU A 48 -1.84 -12.06 -14.13
N LEU A 49 -0.63 -12.01 -13.58
CA LEU A 49 0.38 -13.07 -13.72
C LEU A 49 -0.09 -14.42 -13.19
N THR A 50 -0.87 -14.42 -12.11
CA THR A 50 -1.32 -15.66 -11.47
C THR A 50 -2.68 -16.14 -11.98
N CYS A 51 -3.57 -15.24 -12.41
CA CYS A 51 -4.89 -15.56 -12.93
C CYS A 51 -4.92 -15.86 -14.44
N SER A 52 -4.05 -15.23 -15.25
CA SER A 52 -4.06 -15.40 -16.72
C SER A 52 -3.82 -16.85 -17.16
N ARG A 53 -3.11 -17.62 -16.33
CA ARG A 53 -2.82 -19.05 -16.56
C ARG A 53 -3.95 -20.00 -16.18
N ALA A 54 -4.93 -19.51 -15.41
CA ALA A 54 -5.99 -20.35 -14.84
C ALA A 54 -7.39 -20.01 -15.36
N ILE A 55 -7.57 -18.81 -15.93
CA ILE A 55 -8.87 -18.26 -16.33
C ILE A 55 -8.82 -17.87 -17.81
N ASP A 56 -9.83 -18.25 -18.58
CA ASP A 56 -9.96 -17.85 -19.98
C ASP A 56 -10.00 -16.30 -20.08
N PRO A 57 -9.13 -15.68 -20.90
CA PRO A 57 -9.12 -14.23 -21.12
C PRO A 57 -10.45 -13.63 -21.56
N HIS A 58 -11.29 -14.41 -22.26
CA HIS A 58 -12.55 -13.96 -22.82
C HIS A 58 -13.72 -14.00 -21.83
N GLU A 59 -13.57 -14.74 -20.72
CA GLU A 59 -14.64 -14.93 -19.76
C GLU A 59 -14.78 -13.75 -18.79
N THR A 60 -15.59 -12.77 -19.18
CA THR A 60 -15.69 -11.47 -18.50
C THR A 60 -16.14 -11.59 -17.04
N ARG A 61 -16.97 -12.57 -16.70
CA ARG A 61 -17.50 -12.74 -15.33
C ARG A 61 -16.40 -13.09 -14.32
N HIS A 62 -15.50 -14.01 -14.64
CA HIS A 62 -14.39 -14.38 -13.76
C HIS A 62 -13.41 -13.21 -13.59
N TRP A 63 -13.14 -12.47 -14.67
CA TRP A 63 -12.24 -11.32 -14.60
C TRP A 63 -12.80 -10.15 -13.78
N ILE A 64 -14.12 -9.95 -13.72
CA ILE A 64 -14.71 -9.00 -12.77
C ILE A 64 -14.39 -9.39 -11.32
N MET A 65 -14.51 -10.67 -10.96
CA MET A 65 -14.16 -11.14 -9.61
C MET A 65 -12.68 -10.97 -9.31
N VAL A 66 -11.80 -11.26 -10.29
CA VAL A 66 -10.35 -11.02 -10.18
C VAL A 66 -10.06 -9.53 -9.97
N SER A 67 -10.73 -8.65 -10.70
CA SER A 67 -10.56 -7.20 -10.56
C SER A 67 -11.01 -6.67 -9.21
N ILE A 68 -12.13 -7.18 -8.67
CA ILE A 68 -12.57 -6.88 -7.31
C ILE A 68 -11.53 -7.38 -6.30
N GLY A 69 -11.01 -8.60 -6.47
CA GLY A 69 -9.95 -9.14 -5.62
C GLY A 69 -8.68 -8.30 -5.65
N ALA A 70 -8.24 -7.85 -6.83
CA ALA A 70 -7.09 -6.96 -6.99
C ALA A 70 -7.28 -5.63 -6.26
N ALA A 71 -8.47 -5.03 -6.38
CA ALA A 71 -8.84 -3.81 -5.66
C ALA A 71 -8.78 -4.00 -4.14
N LEU A 72 -9.34 -5.09 -3.61
CA LEU A 72 -9.29 -5.40 -2.18
C LEU A 72 -7.85 -5.61 -1.69
N PHE A 73 -7.01 -6.30 -2.46
CA PHE A 73 -5.60 -6.44 -2.11
C PHE A 73 -4.85 -5.13 -2.16
N ALA A 74 -5.13 -4.24 -3.12
CA ALA A 74 -4.55 -2.90 -3.14
C ALA A 74 -4.89 -2.11 -1.87
N ILE A 75 -6.17 -2.13 -1.43
CA ILE A 75 -6.61 -1.51 -0.16
C ILE A 75 -5.80 -2.08 1.00
N MET A 76 -5.67 -3.41 1.08
CA MET A 76 -4.94 -4.05 2.16
C MET A 76 -3.44 -3.72 2.12
N GLY A 77 -2.82 -3.65 0.94
CA GLY A 77 -1.41 -3.25 0.78
C GLY A 77 -1.17 -1.81 1.23
N ILE A 78 -2.08 -0.89 0.89
CA ILE A 78 -2.06 0.50 1.37
C ILE A 78 -2.17 0.52 2.90
N PHE A 79 -3.07 -0.28 3.47
CA PHE A 79 -3.24 -0.34 4.91
C PHE A 79 -1.99 -0.88 5.62
N VAL A 80 -1.39 -1.94 5.09
CA VAL A 80 -0.12 -2.49 5.57
C VAL A 80 0.98 -1.45 5.49
N GLY A 81 1.08 -0.70 4.39
CA GLY A 81 2.08 0.36 4.25
C GLY A 81 1.93 1.49 5.26
N LYS A 82 0.70 1.99 5.50
CA LYS A 82 0.43 2.99 6.55
C LYS A 82 0.73 2.46 7.95
N TYR A 83 0.40 1.20 8.22
CA TYR A 83 0.71 0.58 9.50
C TYR A 83 2.22 0.47 9.73
N LEU A 84 2.98 0.06 8.72
CA LEU A 84 4.43 -0.02 8.78
C LEU A 84 5.09 1.35 8.91
N ASP A 85 4.55 2.37 8.25
CA ASP A 85 4.99 3.77 8.44
C ASP A 85 4.82 4.24 9.89
N VAL A 86 3.69 3.93 10.53
CA VAL A 86 3.51 4.20 11.97
C VAL A 86 4.46 3.38 12.84
N ARG A 87 4.78 2.15 12.44
CA ARG A 87 5.70 1.31 13.21
C ARG A 87 7.15 1.77 13.10
N TRP A 88 7.56 2.28 11.95
CA TRP A 88 8.98 2.57 11.66
C TRP A 88 9.36 4.04 11.78
N ASN A 89 8.43 4.96 11.47
CA ASN A 89 8.78 6.37 11.29
C ASN A 89 8.05 7.31 12.27
N ALA A 90 7.08 6.81 13.06
CA ALA A 90 6.27 7.67 13.93
C ALA A 90 7.10 8.38 15.00
N ILE A 91 8.02 7.67 15.67
CA ILE A 91 8.86 8.26 16.73
C ILE A 91 9.73 9.36 16.13
N THR A 92 10.42 9.09 15.02
CA THR A 92 11.27 10.08 14.34
C THR A 92 10.50 11.33 13.94
N GLN A 93 9.30 11.19 13.35
CA GLN A 93 8.49 12.35 12.97
C GLN A 93 7.94 13.12 14.17
N MET A 94 7.54 12.44 15.25
CA MET A 94 7.15 13.10 16.49
C MET A 94 8.31 13.86 17.13
N THR A 95 9.52 13.29 17.14
CA THR A 95 10.72 13.97 17.62
C THR A 95 11.00 15.24 16.80
N GLU A 96 10.94 15.15 15.47
CA GLU A 96 11.13 16.30 14.58
C GLU A 96 10.07 17.40 14.83
N GLN A 97 8.81 17.01 15.04
CA GLN A 97 7.73 17.95 15.37
C GLN A 97 7.97 18.64 16.72
N ILE A 98 8.33 17.89 17.77
CA ILE A 98 8.62 18.45 19.09
C ILE A 98 9.81 19.41 19.03
N ILE A 99 10.88 19.07 18.32
CA ILE A 99 12.04 19.96 18.15
C ILE A 99 11.64 21.23 17.37
N ALA A 100 10.77 21.11 16.37
CA ALA A 100 10.29 22.26 15.61
C ALA A 100 9.41 23.20 16.45
N GLU A 101 8.59 22.66 17.36
CA GLU A 101 7.74 23.43 18.28
C GLU A 101 8.55 24.02 19.45
N GLU A 102 9.53 23.28 19.94
CA GLU A 102 10.37 23.65 21.09
C GLU A 102 11.88 23.52 20.76
N PRO A 103 12.46 24.49 20.04
CA PRO A 103 13.83 24.41 19.54
C PRO A 103 14.92 24.44 20.62
N LEU A 104 14.54 24.69 21.89
CA LEU A 104 15.45 24.67 23.04
C LEU A 104 15.54 23.29 23.71
N LEU A 105 14.67 22.34 23.35
CA LEU A 105 14.76 20.97 23.83
C LEU A 105 15.96 20.27 23.20
N SER A 106 16.68 19.47 24.00
CA SER A 106 17.68 18.56 23.44
C SER A 106 16.99 17.45 22.65
N GLU A 107 17.67 16.95 21.60
CA GLU A 107 17.16 15.86 20.78
C GLU A 107 16.83 14.61 21.60
N GLU A 108 17.62 14.32 22.64
CA GLU A 108 17.38 13.22 23.57
C GLU A 108 16.08 13.41 24.37
N ALA A 109 15.82 14.63 24.85
CA ALA A 109 14.59 14.93 25.58
C ALA A 109 13.36 14.87 24.67
N ALA A 110 13.46 15.41 23.45
CA ALA A 110 12.39 15.33 22.45
C ALA A 110 12.07 13.87 22.06
N THR A 111 13.10 13.02 21.91
CA THR A 111 12.92 11.60 21.59
C THR A 111 12.25 10.84 22.72
N SER A 112 12.64 11.10 23.98
CA SER A 112 11.99 10.48 25.14
C SER A 112 10.50 10.85 25.26
N ILE A 113 10.16 12.11 24.97
CA ILE A 113 8.77 12.57 24.93
C ILE A 113 8.01 11.87 23.79
N ALA A 114 8.60 11.80 22.60
CA ALA A 114 8.03 11.11 21.44
C ALA A 114 7.75 9.62 21.71
N GLU A 115 8.68 8.91 22.36
CA GLU A 115 8.49 7.50 22.74
C GLU A 115 7.34 7.32 23.74
N THR A 116 7.22 8.23 24.70
CA THR A 116 6.14 8.24 25.70
C THR A 116 4.78 8.48 25.02
N GLN A 117 4.70 9.46 24.11
CA GLN A 117 3.49 9.73 23.33
C GLN A 117 3.13 8.56 22.40
N TYR A 118 4.12 7.98 21.73
CA TYR A 118 3.93 6.85 20.83
C TYR A 118 3.43 5.58 21.54
N SER A 119 3.89 5.34 22.76
CA SER A 119 3.47 4.20 23.59
C SER A 119 2.10 4.40 24.22
N GLY A 120 1.74 5.64 24.58
CA GLY A 120 0.42 6.00 25.09
C GLY A 120 -0.70 6.06 24.03
N SER A 121 -0.34 6.21 22.74
CA SER A 121 -1.30 6.43 21.65
C SER A 121 -1.72 5.16 20.93
N SER A 122 -2.99 5.11 20.48
CA SER A 122 -3.45 4.03 19.62
C SER A 122 -2.80 4.09 18.24
N LYS A 123 -2.32 2.96 17.71
CA LYS A 123 -1.75 2.91 16.35
C LYS A 123 -2.74 3.37 15.28
N TRP A 124 -4.03 3.16 15.51
CA TRP A 124 -5.08 3.63 14.60
C TRP A 124 -5.24 5.15 14.60
N GLU A 125 -5.10 5.79 15.77
CA GLU A 125 -5.14 7.25 15.89
C GLU A 125 -3.93 7.86 15.19
N LEU A 126 -2.75 7.28 15.38
CA LEU A 126 -1.52 7.71 14.70
C LEU A 126 -1.60 7.55 13.18
N ILE A 127 -2.25 6.49 12.67
CA ILE A 127 -2.48 6.33 11.23
C ILE A 127 -3.40 7.45 10.73
N LYS A 128 -4.49 7.75 11.45
CA LYS A 128 -5.45 8.78 11.06
C LYS A 128 -4.84 10.16 11.03
N GLU A 129 -4.08 10.51 12.06
CA GLU A 129 -3.40 11.80 12.18
C GLU A 129 -2.39 12.01 11.05
N ARG A 130 -1.69 10.95 10.65
CA ARG A 130 -0.71 10.96 9.55
C ARG A 130 -1.33 10.69 8.17
N MET A 131 -2.65 10.62 8.06
CA MET A 131 -3.34 10.44 6.79
C MET A 131 -3.84 11.78 6.27
N HIS A 132 -3.18 12.30 5.24
CA HIS A 132 -3.64 13.52 4.60
C HIS A 132 -4.82 13.22 3.66
N TRP A 133 -5.69 14.21 3.44
CA TRP A 133 -6.86 14.05 2.57
C TRP A 133 -6.49 13.64 1.13
N PHE A 134 -5.33 14.07 0.62
CA PHE A 134 -4.84 13.66 -0.70
C PHE A 134 -4.38 12.20 -0.76
N ASP A 135 -4.02 11.58 0.37
CA ASP A 135 -3.74 10.13 0.42
C ASP A 135 -4.98 9.32 0.03
N LEU A 136 -6.18 9.80 0.35
CA LEU A 136 -7.44 9.16 -0.04
C LEU A 136 -7.65 9.19 -1.55
N ILE A 137 -7.26 10.28 -2.21
CA ILE A 137 -7.35 10.41 -3.67
C ILE A 137 -6.40 9.39 -4.32
N PHE A 138 -5.16 9.33 -3.87
CA PHE A 138 -4.21 8.36 -4.41
C PHE A 138 -4.58 6.91 -4.07
N ALA A 139 -5.18 6.66 -2.91
CA ALA A 139 -5.75 5.35 -2.60
C ALA A 139 -6.88 4.98 -3.56
N ALA A 140 -7.80 5.91 -3.87
CA ALA A 140 -8.85 5.68 -4.86
C ALA A 140 -8.26 5.41 -6.26
N ILE A 141 -7.24 6.16 -6.67
CA ILE A 141 -6.53 5.94 -7.94
C ILE A 141 -5.85 4.57 -7.95
N ALA A 142 -5.22 4.16 -6.85
CA ALA A 142 -4.58 2.86 -6.72
C ALA A 142 -5.57 1.70 -6.85
N VAL A 143 -6.72 1.81 -6.18
CA VAL A 143 -7.81 0.84 -6.26
C VAL A 143 -8.35 0.76 -7.69
N PHE A 144 -8.60 1.91 -8.31
CA PHE A 144 -9.02 1.96 -9.70
C PHE A 144 -7.96 1.36 -10.64
N ALA A 145 -6.68 1.63 -10.43
CA ALA A 145 -5.59 1.08 -11.24
C ALA A 145 -5.54 -0.45 -11.13
N ALA A 146 -5.61 -1.01 -9.91
CA ALA A 146 -5.63 -2.46 -9.68
C ALA A 146 -6.81 -3.13 -10.41
N PHE A 147 -8.00 -2.52 -10.31
CA PHE A 147 -9.21 -2.98 -10.97
C PHE A 147 -9.11 -2.88 -12.49
N TYR A 148 -8.65 -1.73 -13.02
CA TYR A 148 -8.58 -1.47 -14.44
C TYR A 148 -7.54 -2.35 -15.14
N ILE A 149 -6.36 -2.53 -14.54
CA ILE A 149 -5.29 -3.37 -15.10
C ILE A 149 -5.79 -4.79 -15.34
N THR A 150 -6.44 -5.37 -14.34
CA THR A 150 -6.99 -6.73 -14.42
C THR A 150 -8.19 -6.82 -15.37
N LEU A 151 -9.02 -5.76 -15.47
CA LEU A 151 -10.16 -5.72 -16.38
C LEU A 151 -9.76 -5.38 -17.83
N ASN A 152 -8.54 -4.95 -18.10
CA ASN A 152 -8.15 -4.58 -19.46
C ASN A 152 -7.96 -5.84 -20.32
N LYS A 153 -8.80 -6.02 -21.36
CA LYS A 153 -8.75 -7.20 -22.24
C LYS A 153 -7.39 -7.37 -22.93
N ARG A 154 -6.75 -6.27 -23.35
CA ARG A 154 -5.44 -6.34 -24.03
C ARG A 154 -4.37 -6.87 -23.08
N LEU A 155 -4.33 -6.38 -21.85
CA LEU A 155 -3.38 -6.86 -20.85
C LEU A 155 -3.64 -8.34 -20.54
N ARG A 156 -4.90 -8.74 -20.37
CA ARG A 156 -5.27 -10.15 -20.17
C ARG A 156 -4.74 -11.08 -21.26
N THR A 157 -4.87 -10.67 -22.53
CA THR A 157 -4.35 -11.45 -23.66
C THR A 157 -2.83 -11.51 -23.67
N ILE A 158 -2.14 -10.39 -23.42
CA ILE A 158 -0.66 -10.34 -23.37
C ILE A 158 -0.14 -11.27 -22.26
N PHE A 159 -0.69 -11.18 -21.06
CA PHE A 159 -0.25 -11.98 -19.91
C PHE A 159 -0.63 -13.46 -20.02
N ALA A 160 -1.56 -13.83 -20.91
CA ALA A 160 -1.86 -15.23 -21.22
C ALA A 160 -0.84 -15.84 -22.21
N GLN A 161 -0.04 -15.01 -22.89
CA GLN A 161 0.99 -15.43 -23.86
C GLN A 161 2.40 -15.49 -23.26
N ILE A 162 2.57 -15.08 -22.00
CA ILE A 162 3.84 -15.13 -21.29
C ILE A 162 3.96 -16.52 -20.64
N ASP A 163 4.76 -17.39 -21.25
CA ASP A 163 5.09 -18.74 -20.77
C ASP A 163 5.84 -18.70 -19.43
#